data_AF-A0A3D4KY87-F1
#
_entry.id   AF-A0A3D4KY87-F1
#
_cell.length_a   1.000
_cell.length_b   1.000
_cell.length_c   1.000
_cell.angle_alpha   90.00
_cell.angle_beta   90.00
_cell.angle_gamma   90.00
#
_symmetry.space_group_name_H-M   'P 1'
#
loop_
_entity.id
_entity.type
_entity.pdbx_description
1 polymer ?
#
loop_
_entity_poly.entity_id
_entity_poly.type
_entity_poly.pdbx_seq_one_letter_code
_entity_poly.pdbx_strand_id
1 'polypeptide(L)' 'IEPYIGEERGVLFYGDNDPYADYRAIERIADDRRLEKFRISGGNHSLETGDPCEDIDNLRRIIQCVAEKIPE' A
#
# COMPACT_ATOMS: atom_id res chain seq x y z
N ILE A 1 -11.14 1.99 -6.80
CA ILE A 1 -10.56 0.75 -6.23
C ILE A 1 -11.37 -0.47 -6.64
N GLU A 2 -12.70 -0.46 -6.46
CA GLU A 2 -13.58 -1.60 -6.79
C GLU A 2 -13.41 -2.24 -8.19
N PRO A 3 -13.17 -1.53 -9.30
CA PRO A 3 -12.99 -2.20 -10.60
C PRO A 3 -11.61 -2.83 -10.81
N TYR A 4 -10.66 -2.67 -9.88
CA TYR A 4 -9.26 -3.07 -10.05
C TYR A 4 -8.79 -4.20 -9.11
N ILE A 5 -9.68 -4.73 -8.27
CA ILE A 5 -9.35 -5.81 -7.33
C ILE A 5 -10.04 -7.09 -7.79
N GLY A 6 -9.26 -8.01 -8.36
CA GLY A 6 -9.71 -9.39 -8.57
C GLY A 6 -9.83 -10.13 -7.23
N GLU A 7 -10.71 -11.13 -7.16
CA GLU A 7 -10.95 -11.88 -5.92
C GLU A 7 -9.63 -12.43 -5.33
N GLU A 8 -9.36 -12.04 -4.08
CA GLU A 8 -8.29 -12.56 -3.20
C GLU A 8 -6.84 -12.48 -3.71
N ARG A 9 -6.52 -11.62 -4.70
CA ARG A 9 -5.15 -11.49 -5.24
C ARG A 9 -4.69 -10.04 -5.34
N GLY A 10 -4.72 -9.32 -4.22
CA GLY A 10 -4.24 -7.94 -4.15
C GLY A 10 -3.41 -7.70 -2.89
N VAL A 11 -2.35 -6.92 -3.06
CA VAL A 11 -1.63 -6.26 -1.97
C VAL A 11 -1.83 -4.75 -2.13
N LEU A 12 -2.15 -4.08 -1.03
CA LEU A 12 -2.39 -2.64 -1.00
C LEU A 12 -1.24 -1.92 -0.28
N PHE A 13 -0.71 -0.89 -0.92
CA PHE A 13 0.24 0.04 -0.32
C PHE A 13 -0.39 1.43 -0.34
N TYR A 14 -0.39 2.12 0.79
CA TYR A 14 -0.98 3.47 0.90
C TYR A 14 -0.33 4.25 2.04
N GLY A 15 -0.33 5.58 1.89
CA GLY A 15 0.07 6.52 2.93
C GLY A 15 -1.12 6.94 3.80
N ASP A 16 -0.90 7.17 5.10
CA ASP A 16 -1.96 7.65 6.01
C ASP A 16 -2.11 9.18 6.04
N ASN A 17 -1.28 9.90 5.28
CA ASN A 17 -1.33 11.34 5.06
C ASN A 17 -1.59 11.70 3.58
N ASP A 18 -2.20 10.79 2.82
CA ASP A 18 -2.60 11.02 1.43
C ASP A 18 -3.77 12.04 1.36
N PRO A 19 -3.59 13.20 0.71
CA PRO A 19 -4.65 14.21 0.60
C PRO A 19 -5.75 13.83 -0.41
N TYR A 20 -5.54 12.81 -1.22
CA TYR A 20 -6.44 12.38 -2.30
C TYR A 20 -7.20 11.09 -1.98
N ALA A 21 -6.80 10.35 -0.94
CA ALA A 21 -7.44 9.10 -0.55
C ALA A 21 -7.61 8.98 0.97
N ASP A 22 -8.81 8.61 1.42
CA ASP A 22 -9.06 8.31 2.83
C ASP A 22 -8.50 6.93 3.18
N TYR A 23 -7.40 6.90 3.93
CA TYR A 23 -6.76 5.66 4.37
C TYR A 23 -7.71 4.75 5.17
N ARG A 24 -8.69 5.32 5.89
CA ARG A 24 -9.66 4.52 6.67
C ARG A 24 -10.61 3.77 5.75
N ALA A 25 -11.01 4.40 4.64
CA ALA A 25 -11.80 3.74 3.62
C ALA A 25 -11.01 2.59 2.97
N ILE A 26 -9.71 2.80 2.70
CA ILE A 26 -8.80 1.76 2.19
C ILE A 26 -8.69 0.60 3.20
N GLU A 27 -8.46 0.89 4.48
CA GLU A 27 -8.35 -0.13 5.53
C GLU A 27 -9.58 -1.01 5.63
N ARG A 28 -10.78 -0.40 5.61
CA ARG A 28 -12.06 -1.12 5.63
C ARG A 28 -12.21 -2.03 4.42
N ILE A 29 -11.96 -1.52 3.21
CA ILE A 29 -12.05 -2.31 1.97
C ILE A 29 -11.07 -3.50 2.02
N ALA A 30 -9.85 -3.26 2.52
CA ALA A 30 -8.84 -4.31 2.66
C ALA A 30 -9.31 -5.41 3.64
N ASP A 31 -9.86 -5.04 4.79
CA ASP A 31 -10.36 -5.99 5.80
C ASP A 31 -11.55 -6.79 5.28
N ASP A 32 -12.54 -6.11 4.68
CA ASP A 32 -13.75 -6.72 4.12
C ASP A 32 -13.41 -7.74 3.01
N ARG A 33 -12.32 -7.49 2.28
CA ARG A 33 -11.84 -8.33 1.17
C ARG A 33 -10.67 -9.24 1.55
N ARG A 34 -10.24 -9.25 2.82
CA ARG A 34 -9.07 -9.99 3.32
C ARG A 34 -7.80 -9.77 2.49
N LEU A 35 -7.59 -8.54 2.04
CA LEU A 35 -6.42 -8.16 1.27
C LEU A 35 -5.26 -7.85 2.21
N GLU A 36 -4.06 -8.23 1.77
CA GLU A 36 -2.84 -7.79 2.44
C GLU A 36 -2.67 -6.29 2.26
N LYS A 37 -2.33 -5.60 3.36
CA LYS A 37 -2.24 -4.14 3.38
C LYS A 37 -1.02 -3.65 4.13
N PHE A 38 -0.38 -2.64 3.57
CA PHE A 38 0.76 -1.95 4.14
C PHE A 38 0.46 -0.46 4.19
N ARG A 39 0.32 0.03 5.43
CA ARG A 39 0.21 1.46 5.71
C ARG A 39 1.59 2.05 5.92
N ILE A 40 1.88 3.12 5.19
CA ILE A 40 3.10 3.92 5.35
C ILE A 40 2.74 5.14 6.20
N SER A 41 3.29 5.20 7.41
CA SER A 41 2.98 6.27 8.35
C SER A 41 3.63 7.58 7.91
N GLY A 42 2.87 8.66 7.90
CA GLY A 42 3.27 9.94 7.33
C GLY A 42 3.32 9.96 5.80
N GLY A 43 3.08 8.82 5.14
CA GLY A 43 3.15 8.68 3.70
C GLY A 43 2.08 9.51 2.99
N ASN A 44 2.48 10.23 1.95
CA ASN A 44 1.58 10.93 1.05
C ASN A 44 1.03 9.98 -0.04
N HIS A 45 0.41 10.55 -1.09
CA HIS A 45 -0.10 9.79 -2.23
C HIS A 45 0.97 9.00 -3.00
N SER A 46 2.19 9.54 -3.05
CA SER A 46 3.38 8.90 -3.65
C SER A 46 4.10 7.97 -2.68
N LEU A 47 3.55 7.75 -1.47
CA LEU A 47 4.13 6.97 -0.39
C LEU A 47 5.36 7.60 0.28
N GLU A 48 5.65 8.86 -0.01
CA GLU A 48 6.77 9.60 0.54
C GLU A 48 6.41 10.21 1.89
N THR A 49 7.38 10.21 2.80
CA THR A 49 7.31 10.77 4.16
C THR A 49 7.97 12.13 4.25
N GLY A 50 8.79 12.49 3.26
CA GLY A 50 9.63 13.69 3.25
C GLY A 50 11.05 13.45 3.77
N ASP A 51 11.36 12.25 4.27
CA ASP A 51 12.73 11.78 4.54
C ASP A 51 13.20 10.85 3.41
N PRO A 52 14.18 11.27 2.58
CA PRO A 52 14.65 10.45 1.46
C PRO A 52 15.19 9.07 1.84
N CYS A 53 15.78 8.91 3.03
CA CYS A 53 16.28 7.62 3.48
C CYS A 53 15.13 6.68 3.82
N GLU A 54 14.11 7.19 4.52
CA GLU A 54 12.90 6.43 4.83
C GLU A 54 12.13 6.06 3.57
N ASP A 55 12.05 6.97 2.60
CA ASP A 55 11.35 6.75 1.33
C ASP A 55 12.01 5.65 0.49
N ILE A 56 13.34 5.61 0.45
CA ILE A 56 14.10 4.54 -0.20
C ILE A 56 13.86 3.19 0.51
N ASP A 57 13.86 3.17 1.84
CA ASP A 57 13.59 1.97 2.61
C ASP A 57 12.16 1.46 2.40
N ASN A 58 11.17 2.36 2.31
CA ASN A 58 9.79 2.03 2.01
C ASN A 58 9.66 1.43 0.60
N LEU A 59 10.28 2.03 -0.40
CA LEU A 59 10.32 1.48 -1.76
C LEU A 59 10.96 0.09 -1.81
N ARG A 60 12.08 -0.11 -1.09
CA ARG A 60 12.73 -1.43 -0.99
C ARG A 60 11.78 -2.49 -0.43
N ARG A 61 11.05 -2.17 0.65
CA ARG A 61 10.06 -3.09 1.25
C ARG A 61 8.95 -3.45 0.27
N ILE A 62 8.43 -2.45 -0.47
CA ILE A 62 7.41 -2.67 -1.51
C ILE A 62 7.92 -3.64 -2.58
N ILE A 63 9.13 -3.39 -3.11
CA ILE A 63 9.76 -4.25 -4.12
C ILE A 63 9.93 -5.68 -3.61
N GLN A 64 10.41 -5.85 -2.38
CA GLN A 64 10.58 -7.18 -1.76
C GLN A 64 9.23 -7.92 -1.62
N CYS A 65 8.21 -7.24 -1.10
CA CYS A 65 6.87 -7.80 -0.95
C CYS A 65 6.26 -8.24 -2.29
N VAL A 66 6.46 -7.45 -3.36
CA VAL A 66 5.97 -7.79 -4.69
C VAL A 66 6.77 -8.96 -5.29
N ALA A 67 8.09 -8.97 -5.14
CA ALA A 67 8.94 -10.05 -5.67
C ALA A 67 8.57 -11.41 -5.07
N GLU A 68 8.24 -11.48 -3.78
CA GLU A 68 7.80 -12.70 -3.09
C GLU A 68 6.46 -13.26 -3.62
N LYS A 69 5.68 -12.46 -4.35
CA LYS A 69 4.35 -12.81 -4.87
C LYS A 69 4.36 -13.23 -6.34
N ILE A 70 5.48 -13.05 -7.05
CA ILE A 70 5.62 -13.43 -8.45
C ILE A 70 6.20 -14.87 -8.49
N PRO A 71 5.45 -15.86 -9.00
CA PRO A 71 6.00 -17.21 -9.22
C PRO A 71 7.07 -17.18 -10.32
N GLU A 72 8.10 -18.04 -10.19
CA GLU A 72 9.16 -18.24 -11.20
C GLU A 72 8.64 -18.65 -12.58
#